data_AF-A0AAD8XU44-F1
#
_entry.id   AF-A0AAD8XU44-F1
#
_cell.length_a   1.000
_cell.length_b   1.000
_cell.length_c   1.000
_cell.angle_alpha   90.00
_cell.angle_beta   90.00
_cell.angle_gamma   90.00
#
_symmetry.space_group_name_H-M   'P 1'
#
loop_
_entity.id
_entity.type
_entity.pdbx_description
1 polymer ?
#
loop_
_entity_poly.entity_id
_entity_poly.type
_entity_poly.pdbx_seq_one_letter_code
_entity_poly.pdbx_strand_id
1 'polypeptide(L)'
;MNSSQPLLRRLLINRPLHLTTTTTTTSTAHYSSTPPPSAMKSGTPIPGLTSIYPPSKDPSNPTAPTALPRSDYPSWVSALAEAPPTLAKLRNMKMEEATDKDMRRYLKLVRRNLIKENNAIAGI
;
A
#
# COMPACT_ATOMS: atom_id res chain seq x y z
N MET A 1 -53.54 -15.76 24.45
CA MET A 1 -52.55 -14.69 24.72
C MET A 1 -51.47 -14.80 23.66
N ASN A 2 -51.57 -14.00 22.61
CA ASN A 2 -50.64 -14.04 21.47
C ASN A 2 -49.44 -13.14 21.77
N SER A 3 -48.26 -13.73 21.94
CA SER A 3 -47.00 -12.99 22.08
C SER A 3 -46.38 -12.82 20.70
N SER A 4 -46.44 -11.58 20.20
CA SER A 4 -45.80 -11.11 18.98
C SER A 4 -44.29 -10.97 19.20
N GLN A 5 -43.47 -11.58 18.34
CA GLN A 5 -42.01 -11.37 18.27
C GLN A 5 -41.72 -10.44 17.07
N PRO A 6 -40.94 -9.35 17.23
CA PRO A 6 -40.61 -8.49 16.11
C PRO A 6 -39.47 -9.09 15.26
N LEU A 7 -39.75 -9.33 13.98
CA LEU A 7 -38.77 -9.69 12.95
C LEU A 7 -37.83 -8.52 12.68
N LEU A 8 -36.56 -8.66 13.07
CA LEU A 8 -35.49 -7.75 12.65
C LEU A 8 -35.23 -7.92 11.15
N ARG A 9 -35.78 -7.01 10.34
CA ARG A 9 -35.48 -6.88 8.91
C ARG A 9 -34.02 -6.48 8.73
N ARG A 10 -33.16 -7.46 8.42
CA ARG A 10 -31.86 -7.22 7.79
C ARG A 10 -32.12 -6.56 6.43
N LEU A 11 -31.78 -5.28 6.31
CA LEU A 11 -31.68 -4.63 5.00
C LEU A 11 -30.46 -5.20 4.29
N LEU A 12 -30.68 -6.20 3.46
CA LEU A 12 -29.72 -6.61 2.44
C LEU A 12 -29.66 -5.49 1.41
N ILE A 13 -28.62 -4.66 1.51
CA ILE A 13 -28.26 -3.73 0.45
C ILE A 13 -27.73 -4.59 -0.70
N ASN A 14 -28.64 -5.04 -1.56
CA ASN A 14 -28.31 -5.64 -2.85
C ASN A 14 -27.78 -4.52 -3.75
N ARG A 15 -26.47 -4.23 -3.69
CA ARG A 15 -25.80 -3.51 -4.76
C ARG A 15 -25.50 -4.50 -5.88
N PRO A 16 -26.03 -4.30 -7.10
CA PRO A 16 -25.62 -5.09 -8.25
C PRO A 16 -24.15 -4.82 -8.53
N LEU A 17 -23.31 -5.83 -8.33
CA LEU A 17 -21.94 -5.83 -8.81
C LEU A 17 -22.00 -6.04 -10.32
N HIS A 18 -21.78 -4.99 -11.11
CA HIS A 18 -21.47 -5.15 -12.52
C HIS A 18 -20.07 -5.76 -12.62
N LEU A 19 -20.02 -7.10 -12.74
CA LEU A 19 -18.80 -7.82 -13.10
C LEU A 19 -18.51 -7.50 -14.57
N THR A 20 -17.65 -6.52 -14.81
CA THR A 20 -16.92 -6.44 -16.06
C THR A 20 -15.82 -7.50 -16.00
N THR A 21 -16.04 -8.62 -16.70
CA THR A 21 -15.02 -9.63 -16.92
C THR A 21 -13.91 -9.02 -17.78
N THR A 22 -12.86 -8.53 -17.12
CA THR A 22 -11.57 -8.31 -17.79
C THR A 22 -10.88 -9.66 -17.88
N THR A 23 -10.52 -10.05 -19.09
CA THR A 23 -9.72 -11.24 -19.38
C THR A 23 -8.36 -11.10 -18.71
N THR A 24 -8.21 -11.65 -17.51
CA THR A 24 -6.90 -11.87 -16.89
C THR A 24 -6.14 -12.88 -17.74
N THR A 25 -5.23 -12.36 -18.56
CA THR A 25 -4.09 -13.14 -19.05
C THR A 25 -3.38 -13.73 -17.84
N THR A 26 -3.17 -15.04 -17.91
CA THR A 26 -2.32 -15.81 -17.01
C THR A 26 -1.02 -15.05 -16.76
N SER A 27 -0.88 -14.50 -15.56
CA SER A 27 0.35 -13.89 -15.08
C SER A 27 1.36 -15.01 -14.89
N THR A 28 2.13 -15.28 -15.94
CA THR A 28 3.39 -15.99 -15.83
C THR A 28 4.21 -15.25 -14.78
N ALA A 29 4.63 -15.97 -13.73
CA ALA A 29 5.49 -15.42 -12.69
C ALA A 29 6.84 -15.04 -13.31
N HIS A 30 6.92 -13.85 -13.90
CA HIS A 30 8.17 -13.20 -14.22
C HIS A 30 8.77 -12.76 -12.88
N TYR A 31 9.60 -13.61 -12.30
CA TYR A 31 10.66 -13.12 -11.42
C TYR A 31 11.53 -12.22 -12.30
N SER A 32 11.19 -10.93 -12.37
CA SER A 32 12.00 -9.97 -13.09
C SER A 32 13.33 -9.89 -12.34
N SER A 33 14.35 -10.53 -12.89
CA SER A 33 15.76 -10.39 -12.52
C SER A 33 16.30 -8.97 -12.77
N THR A 34 15.41 -7.98 -12.92
CA THR A 34 15.81 -6.60 -13.07
C THR A 34 16.52 -6.20 -11.78
N PRO A 35 17.80 -5.84 -11.83
CA PRO A 35 18.46 -5.30 -10.65
C PRO A 35 17.62 -4.11 -10.16
N PRO A 36 17.52 -3.91 -8.83
CA PRO A 36 16.80 -2.77 -8.30
C PRO A 36 17.34 -1.51 -9.00
N PRO A 37 16.45 -0.59 -9.45
CA PRO A 37 16.90 0.60 -10.14
C PRO A 37 17.95 1.30 -9.28
N SER A 38 19.13 1.53 -9.87
CA SER A 38 20.23 2.20 -9.19
C SER A 38 19.74 3.54 -8.63
N ALA A 39 20.20 3.90 -7.43
CA ALA A 39 19.84 5.16 -6.80
C ALA A 39 20.10 6.34 -7.75
N MET A 40 19.16 7.27 -7.83
CA MET A 40 19.32 8.47 -8.66
C MET A 40 20.51 9.30 -8.16
N LYS A 41 21.29 9.83 -9.11
CA LYS A 41 22.35 10.80 -8.80
C LYS A 41 21.72 12.15 -8.44
N SER A 42 22.34 12.89 -7.51
CA SER A 42 21.95 14.26 -7.20
C SER A 42 22.01 15.14 -8.46
N GLY A 43 21.08 16.09 -8.58
CA GLY A 43 20.89 16.96 -9.74
C GLY A 43 20.07 16.35 -10.88
N THR A 44 19.75 15.04 -10.84
CA THR A 44 18.96 14.40 -11.90
C THR A 44 17.50 14.82 -11.82
N PRO A 45 16.86 15.29 -12.92
CA PRO A 45 15.43 15.57 -12.93
C PRO A 45 14.63 14.29 -12.69
N ILE A 46 13.59 14.38 -11.86
CA ILE A 46 12.77 13.21 -11.51
C ILE A 46 11.87 12.86 -12.71
N PRO A 47 11.93 11.62 -13.23
CA PRO A 47 11.17 11.23 -14.41
C PRO A 47 9.66 11.33 -14.13
N GLY A 48 8.91 11.78 -15.13
CA GLY A 48 7.46 11.97 -15.03
C GLY A 48 7.01 13.28 -14.39
N LEU A 49 7.86 13.98 -13.63
CA LEU A 49 7.50 15.28 -13.06
C LEU A 49 7.64 16.43 -14.06
N THR A 50 8.54 16.34 -15.03
CA THR A 50 8.77 17.40 -16.05
C THR A 50 7.53 17.74 -16.89
N SER A 51 6.60 16.79 -17.06
CA SER A 51 5.34 17.00 -17.79
C SER A 51 4.27 17.72 -16.95
N ILE A 52 4.35 17.60 -15.61
CA ILE A 52 3.35 18.13 -14.68
C ILE A 52 3.63 19.60 -14.36
N TYR A 53 4.91 19.99 -14.32
CA TYR A 53 5.31 21.36 -14.04
C TYR A 53 5.38 22.20 -15.33
N PRO A 54 4.98 23.48 -15.30
CA PRO A 54 5.11 24.36 -16.46
C PRO A 54 6.59 24.56 -16.80
N PRO A 55 6.92 24.83 -18.07
CA PRO A 55 8.29 25.11 -18.48
C PRO A 55 8.83 26.31 -17.70
N SER A 56 10.06 26.23 -17.21
CA SER A 56 10.67 27.37 -16.52
C SER A 56 10.98 28.48 -17.52
N LYS A 57 10.87 29.72 -17.05
CA LYS A 57 11.28 30.91 -17.81
C LYS A 57 12.81 31.02 -17.88
N ASP A 58 13.49 30.57 -16.83
CA ASP A 58 14.95 30.57 -16.72
C ASP A 58 15.51 29.15 -16.87
N PRO A 59 16.42 28.88 -17.82
CA PRO A 59 16.95 27.55 -18.07
C PRO A 59 17.86 27.03 -16.93
N SER A 60 18.36 27.92 -16.07
CA SER A 60 19.20 27.57 -14.92
C SER A 60 18.41 27.10 -13.70
N ASN A 61 17.10 27.36 -13.64
CA ASN A 61 16.24 26.97 -12.52
C ASN A 61 14.99 26.27 -13.05
N PRO A 62 15.06 24.94 -13.29
CA PRO A 62 13.91 24.20 -13.77
C PRO A 62 12.80 24.20 -12.71
N THR A 63 11.55 24.44 -13.15
CA THR A 63 10.38 24.39 -12.27
C THR A 63 10.15 22.97 -11.74
N ALA A 64 10.50 21.96 -12.54
CA ALA A 64 10.38 20.56 -12.13
C ALA A 64 11.47 20.21 -11.11
N PRO A 65 11.11 19.56 -9.98
CA PRO A 65 12.07 19.25 -8.93
C PRO A 65 13.11 18.23 -9.40
N THR A 66 14.35 18.45 -8.97
CA THR A 66 15.49 17.57 -9.19
C THR A 66 15.82 16.78 -7.92
N ALA A 67 16.47 15.62 -8.08
CA ALA A 67 16.90 14.82 -6.94
C ALA A 67 18.05 15.52 -6.19
N LEU A 68 17.96 15.60 -4.87
CA LEU A 68 19.01 16.18 -4.02
C LEU A 68 19.98 15.08 -3.51
N PRO A 69 21.14 15.46 -2.96
CA PRO A 69 21.97 14.56 -2.16
C PRO A 69 21.17 13.88 -1.04
N ARG A 70 21.57 12.65 -0.67
CA ARG A 70 20.83 11.86 0.32
C ARG A 70 20.76 12.53 1.70
N SER A 71 21.80 13.29 2.07
CA SER A 71 21.89 14.07 3.31
C SER A 71 20.81 15.13 3.47
N ASP A 72 20.30 15.64 2.35
CA ASP A 72 19.40 16.79 2.33
C ASP A 72 17.95 16.36 2.52
N TYR A 73 17.68 15.05 2.42
CA TYR A 73 16.38 14.49 2.69
C TYR A 73 16.21 14.18 4.19
N PRO A 74 14.99 14.39 4.75
CA PRO A 74 14.70 14.03 6.12
C PRO A 74 14.96 12.55 6.43
N SER A 75 15.34 12.26 7.67
CA SER A 75 15.66 10.89 8.13
C SER A 75 14.55 9.87 7.89
N TRP A 76 13.27 10.28 7.97
CA TRP A 76 12.14 9.39 7.73
C TRP A 76 12.12 8.82 6.31
N VAL A 77 12.72 9.48 5.32
CA VAL A 77 12.83 8.97 3.94
C VAL A 77 13.72 7.72 3.89
N SER A 78 14.73 7.64 4.75
CA SER A 78 15.57 6.43 4.89
C SER A 78 14.85 5.30 5.59
N ALA A 79 14.06 5.63 6.61
CA ALA A 79 13.23 4.65 7.31
C ALA A 79 12.15 4.01 6.40
N LEU A 80 11.78 4.64 5.27
CA LEU A 80 10.85 4.05 4.30
C LEU A 80 11.43 2.88 3.50
N ALA A 81 12.75 2.84 3.32
CA ALA A 81 13.42 1.75 2.61
C ALA A 81 13.47 0.46 3.45
N GLU A 82 13.34 0.56 4.76
CA GLU A 82 13.34 -0.58 5.67
C GLU A 82 12.03 -1.37 5.55
N ALA A 83 12.16 -2.68 5.34
CA ALA A 83 11.01 -3.56 5.26
C ALA A 83 10.26 -3.58 6.61
N PRO A 84 8.95 -3.32 6.62
CA PRO A 84 8.22 -3.22 7.87
C PRO A 84 8.06 -4.65 8.50
N PRO A 85 8.03 -4.81 9.84
CA PRO A 85 8.06 -6.12 10.53
C PRO A 85 6.99 -7.15 10.12
N THR A 86 7.32 -8.42 9.96
CA THR A 86 6.32 -9.44 9.57
C THR A 86 5.28 -9.71 10.67
N LEU A 87 4.13 -10.32 10.32
CA LEU A 87 3.12 -10.70 11.33
C LEU A 87 3.70 -11.66 12.39
N ALA A 88 4.58 -12.59 11.98
CA ALA A 88 5.27 -13.49 12.90
C ALA A 88 6.14 -12.72 13.90
N LYS A 89 6.93 -11.75 13.42
CA LYS A 89 7.73 -10.88 14.29
C LYS A 89 6.86 -10.09 15.26
N LEU A 90 5.73 -9.56 14.80
CA LEU A 90 4.79 -8.79 15.63
C LEU A 90 4.09 -9.65 16.69
N ARG A 91 3.77 -10.91 16.39
CA ARG A 91 3.16 -11.85 17.36
C ARG A 91 4.09 -12.18 18.53
N ASN A 92 5.40 -12.21 18.26
CA ASN A 92 6.41 -12.54 19.25
C ASN A 92 6.95 -11.32 20.02
N MET A 93 6.50 -10.11 19.66
CA MET A 93 6.91 -8.86 20.28
C MET A 93 6.12 -8.63 21.57
N LYS A 94 6.79 -8.16 22.64
CA LYS A 94 6.11 -7.76 23.87
C LYS A 94 5.36 -6.43 23.65
N MET A 95 4.23 -6.23 24.35
CA MET A 95 3.47 -4.98 24.20
C MET A 95 4.25 -3.73 24.60
N GLU A 96 5.13 -3.83 25.61
CA GLU A 96 5.95 -2.70 26.08
C GLU A 96 7.00 -2.27 25.05
N GLU A 97 7.45 -3.19 24.19
CA GLU A 97 8.45 -2.92 23.14
C GLU A 97 7.79 -2.45 21.82
N ALA A 98 6.46 -2.60 21.71
CA ALA A 98 5.73 -2.32 20.48
C ALA A 98 5.43 -0.83 20.33
N THR A 99 5.87 -0.24 19.21
CA THR A 99 5.50 1.13 18.85
C THR A 99 4.03 1.17 18.38
N ASP A 100 3.35 2.34 18.45
CA ASP A 100 1.99 2.51 17.89
C ASP A 100 1.87 2.05 16.43
N LYS A 101 2.91 2.34 15.63
CA LYS A 101 3.02 1.90 14.23
C LYS A 101 2.97 0.38 14.11
N ASP A 102 3.61 -0.34 15.03
CA ASP A 102 3.67 -1.81 15.03
C ASP A 102 2.36 -2.42 15.50
N MET A 103 1.75 -1.87 16.56
CA MET A 103 0.42 -2.28 17.01
C MET A 103 -0.63 -2.10 15.91
N ARG A 104 -0.65 -0.94 15.26
CA ARG A 104 -1.55 -0.66 14.13
C ARG A 104 -1.31 -1.63 12.97
N ARG A 105 -0.05 -1.95 12.67
CA ARG A 105 0.29 -2.89 11.60
C ARG A 105 -0.11 -4.31 11.95
N TYR A 106 0.06 -4.75 13.19
CA TYR A 106 -0.40 -6.05 13.67
C TYR A 106 -1.90 -6.22 13.40
N LEU A 107 -2.73 -5.26 13.85
CA LEU A 107 -4.18 -5.28 13.64
C LEU A 107 -4.53 -5.36 12.14
N LYS A 108 -3.85 -4.57 11.29
CA LYS A 108 -4.05 -4.62 9.84
C LYS A 108 -3.72 -5.99 9.25
N LEU A 109 -2.60 -6.59 9.63
CA LEU A 109 -2.17 -7.88 9.10
C LEU A 109 -3.07 -9.03 9.57
N VAL A 110 -3.49 -9.02 10.84
CA VAL A 110 -4.46 -9.99 11.37
C VAL A 110 -5.78 -9.90 10.59
N ARG A 111 -6.30 -8.68 10.38
CA ARG A 111 -7.53 -8.49 9.62
C ARG A 111 -7.40 -8.96 8.17
N ARG A 112 -6.25 -8.70 7.53
CA ARG A 112 -6.00 -9.12 6.15
C ARG A 112 -5.93 -10.64 6.01
N ASN A 113 -5.35 -11.34 6.98
CA ASN A 113 -5.33 -12.80 7.00
C ASN A 113 -6.73 -13.39 7.16
N LEU A 114 -7.53 -12.86 8.08
CA LEU A 114 -8.92 -13.30 8.26
C LEU A 114 -9.73 -13.10 6.96
N ILE A 115 -9.59 -11.96 6.30
CA ILE A 115 -10.26 -11.73 5.00
C ILE A 115 -9.78 -12.75 3.96
N LYS A 116 -8.47 -13.03 3.91
CA LYS A 116 -7.91 -14.03 2.99
C LYS A 116 -8.47 -15.42 3.24
N GLU A 117 -8.59 -15.83 4.50
CA GLU A 117 -9.19 -17.12 4.89
C GLU A 117 -10.67 -17.18 4.50
N ASN A 118 -11.44 -16.12 4.78
CA ASN A 118 -12.85 -16.04 4.39
C ASN A 118 -13.03 -16.10 2.87
N ASN A 119 -12.18 -15.40 2.09
CA ASN A 119 -12.22 -15.45 0.63
C ASN A 119 -11.90 -16.86 0.12
N ALA A 120 -10.91 -17.54 0.71
CA ALA A 120 -10.59 -18.92 0.37
C ALA A 120 -11.76 -19.88 0.65
N ILE A 121 -12.48 -19.70 1.77
CA ILE A 121 -13.68 -20.48 2.10
C ILE A 121 -14.84 -20.17 1.13
N ALA A 122 -15.00 -18.91 0.74
CA ALA A 122 -16.04 -18.46 -0.19
C ALA A 122 -15.73 -18.80 -1.66
N GLY A 123 -14.52 -19.25 -1.98
CA GLY A 123 -14.08 -19.56 -3.34
C GLY A 123 -13.89 -18.31 -4.22
N ILE A 124 -13.53 -17.17 -3.63
CA ILE A 124 -13.30 -15.88 -4.30
C ILE A 124 -11.81 -15.52 -4.29
#